data_AF-D4CKJ7-F1
#
_entry.id   AF-D4CKJ7-F1
#
_cell.length_a   1.000
_cell.length_b   1.000
_cell.length_c   1.000
_cell.angle_alpha   90.00
_cell.angle_beta   90.00
_cell.angle_gamma   90.00
#
_symmetry.space_group_name_H-M   'P 1'
#
loop_
_entity.id
_entity.type
_entity.pdbx_description
1 polymer ?
#
loop_
_entity_poly.entity_id
_entity_poly.type
_entity_poly.pdbx_seq_one_letter_code
_entity_poly.pdbx_strand_id
1 'polypeptide(L)'
;MKYRRRAYDGGYMSQNFPLLLTAVPLLFSAMLFSFRMIREPRSLWSGAFFLFFLMSLGLFLSLLIFRFSPQIQNRPLILIPLVLILGVLSVFILLFPFLLILVFFVQGIRILRREGLRPRNLLSLLFSLLLIVYIFLWPLNGYLLPSFQKHALLRSIGNACFGTLSFSAAYLLFLMAMYCLSALLNLFHPRKRRDLDYIVVLGAGIRGEAVTPLLASRIERGIRLLYENPRALLILSGGQGEGEDIPEGEAMRRYALSQGVDPGRILTEEKSLNTRQNLLFSRALMGGEKPKIAVVTTSYHVFRALLLARKCHIPCKGYGARTKWYFTLNALIREFLAYLSLSRKLHRKLILAALFLNILVNAAIYLFRSPLFLEFVRSLRA
;
A
#
# COMPACT_ATOMS: atom_id res chain seq x y z
N MET A 1 -62.13 -10.42 3.23
CA MET A 1 -61.03 -10.11 4.20
C MET A 1 -59.67 -10.78 3.94
N LYS A 2 -59.45 -11.58 2.87
CA LYS A 2 -58.17 -12.26 2.61
C LYS A 2 -57.24 -11.61 1.56
N TYR A 3 -57.70 -10.59 0.81
CA TYR A 3 -56.91 -9.99 -0.27
C TYR A 3 -56.07 -8.75 0.13
N ARG A 4 -56.33 -8.16 1.31
CA ARG A 4 -55.66 -6.93 1.76
C ARG A 4 -54.37 -7.15 2.58
N ARG A 5 -54.05 -8.39 2.98
CA ARG A 5 -52.82 -8.70 3.74
C ARG A 5 -51.57 -8.87 2.86
N ARG A 6 -51.69 -9.26 1.57
CA ARG A 6 -50.52 -9.44 0.69
C ARG A 6 -49.85 -8.13 0.24
N ALA A 7 -50.56 -6.99 0.28
CA ALA A 7 -50.01 -5.71 -0.15
C ALA A 7 -49.12 -5.02 0.90
N TYR A 8 -49.29 -5.35 2.18
CA TYR A 8 -48.51 -4.74 3.27
C TYR A 8 -47.12 -5.37 3.43
N ASP A 9 -47.01 -6.69 3.22
CA ASP A 9 -45.71 -7.39 3.30
C ASP A 9 -44.82 -7.09 2.07
N GLY A 10 -45.43 -6.84 0.90
CA GLY A 10 -44.70 -6.48 -0.33
C GLY A 10 -44.05 -5.09 -0.29
N GLY A 11 -44.65 -4.12 0.40
CA GLY A 11 -44.14 -2.75 0.50
C GLY A 11 -42.95 -2.59 1.46
N TYR A 12 -42.92 -3.37 2.54
CA TYR A 12 -41.78 -3.38 3.48
C TYR A 12 -40.54 -4.05 2.87
N MET A 13 -40.74 -5.15 2.13
CA MET A 13 -39.66 -5.84 1.41
C MET A 13 -39.09 -4.96 0.28
N SER A 14 -39.94 -4.26 -0.49
CA SER A 14 -39.44 -3.45 -1.63
C SER A 14 -38.62 -2.23 -1.21
N GLN A 15 -38.96 -1.57 -0.09
CA GLN A 15 -38.22 -0.39 0.37
C GLN A 15 -36.87 -0.72 1.03
N ASN A 16 -36.74 -1.93 1.60
CA ASN A 16 -35.49 -2.39 2.21
C ASN A 16 -34.64 -3.23 1.24
N PHE A 17 -35.19 -3.59 0.08
CA PHE A 17 -34.52 -4.41 -0.93
C PHE A 17 -33.13 -3.87 -1.33
N PRO A 18 -32.92 -2.56 -1.59
CA PRO A 18 -31.58 -2.05 -1.93
C PRO A 18 -30.57 -2.17 -0.76
N LEU A 19 -31.04 -2.03 0.48
CA LEU A 19 -30.21 -2.16 1.67
C LEU A 19 -29.84 -3.63 1.93
N LEU A 20 -30.80 -4.54 1.77
CA LEU A 20 -30.58 -5.98 1.82
C LEU A 20 -29.61 -6.44 0.72
N LEU A 21 -29.77 -5.92 -0.50
CA LEU A 21 -28.91 -6.22 -1.64
C LEU A 21 -27.46 -5.81 -1.40
N THR A 22 -27.21 -4.69 -0.71
CA THR A 22 -25.85 -4.21 -0.39
C THR A 22 -25.28 -4.78 0.91
N ALA A 23 -26.12 -5.26 1.83
CA ALA A 23 -25.68 -5.96 3.02
C ALA A 23 -24.96 -7.27 2.69
N VAL A 24 -25.41 -8.01 1.67
CA VAL A 24 -24.79 -9.29 1.26
C VAL A 24 -23.33 -9.10 0.81
N PRO A 25 -22.99 -8.20 -0.14
CA PRO A 25 -21.61 -7.88 -0.48
C PRO A 25 -20.78 -7.35 0.70
N LEU A 26 -21.37 -6.57 1.62
CA LEU A 26 -20.68 -6.09 2.81
C LEU A 26 -20.27 -7.24 3.73
N LEU A 27 -21.20 -8.15 4.05
CA LEU A 27 -20.91 -9.31 4.89
C LEU A 27 -19.91 -10.26 4.22
N PHE A 28 -20.06 -10.48 2.91
CA PHE A 28 -19.15 -11.31 2.13
C PHE A 28 -17.73 -10.72 2.10
N SER A 29 -17.60 -9.42 1.83
CA SER A 29 -16.30 -8.73 1.83
C SER A 29 -15.65 -8.73 3.22
N ALA A 30 -16.42 -8.56 4.29
CA ALA A 30 -15.95 -8.65 5.67
C ALA A 30 -15.46 -10.06 6.01
N MET A 31 -16.18 -11.10 5.57
CA MET A 31 -15.79 -12.50 5.75
C MET A 31 -14.49 -12.81 5.02
N LEU A 32 -14.36 -12.41 3.74
CA LEU A 32 -13.14 -12.62 2.95
C LEU A 32 -11.93 -11.91 3.58
N PHE A 33 -12.11 -10.67 4.00
CA PHE A 33 -11.07 -9.90 4.69
C PHE A 33 -10.64 -10.59 5.99
N SER A 34 -11.60 -10.99 6.84
CA SER A 34 -11.33 -11.64 8.12
C SER A 34 -10.63 -12.99 7.93
N PHE A 35 -11.12 -13.82 7.00
CA PHE A 35 -10.50 -15.10 6.65
C PHE A 35 -9.04 -14.90 6.21
N ARG A 36 -8.78 -13.89 5.37
CA ARG A 36 -7.42 -13.59 4.91
C ARG A 36 -6.51 -13.14 6.05
N MET A 37 -7.00 -12.28 6.94
CA MET A 37 -6.23 -11.78 8.07
C MET A 37 -5.88 -12.86 9.11
N ILE A 38 -6.75 -13.86 9.27
CA ILE A 38 -6.51 -15.00 10.18
C ILE A 38 -5.52 -15.99 9.57
N ARG A 39 -5.70 -16.36 8.30
CA ARG A 39 -4.89 -17.40 7.65
C ARG A 39 -3.52 -16.91 7.23
N GLU A 40 -3.45 -15.77 6.56
CA GLU A 40 -2.20 -15.26 5.99
C GLU A 40 -2.27 -13.74 5.71
N PRO A 41 -2.06 -12.89 6.73
CA PRO A 41 -2.11 -11.43 6.61
C PRO A 41 -0.95 -10.85 5.78
N ARG A 42 0.11 -11.63 5.54
CA ARG A 42 1.38 -11.18 4.92
C ARG A 42 1.30 -11.22 3.39
N SER A 43 0.36 -10.47 2.83
CA SER A 43 0.08 -10.49 1.40
C SER A 43 -0.64 -9.22 0.97
N LEU A 44 -0.45 -8.78 -0.28
CA LEU A 44 -1.21 -7.65 -0.82
C LEU A 44 -2.73 -7.87 -0.84
N TRP A 45 -3.16 -9.11 -1.00
CA TRP A 45 -4.57 -9.48 -0.90
C TRP A 45 -5.24 -9.05 0.42
N SER A 46 -4.49 -8.88 1.53
CA SER A 46 -5.09 -8.32 2.75
C SER A 46 -5.56 -6.88 2.54
N GLY A 47 -4.75 -6.05 1.88
CA GLY A 47 -5.09 -4.67 1.52
C GLY A 47 -6.17 -4.61 0.45
N ALA A 48 -6.13 -5.52 -0.53
CA ALA A 48 -7.17 -5.63 -1.56
C ALA A 48 -8.55 -5.94 -0.97
N PHE A 49 -8.65 -6.98 -0.12
CA PHE A 49 -9.91 -7.33 0.52
C PHE A 49 -10.37 -6.29 1.54
N PHE A 50 -9.43 -5.62 2.21
CA PHE A 50 -9.77 -4.50 3.08
C PHE A 50 -10.34 -3.31 2.29
N LEU A 51 -9.75 -2.97 1.14
CA LEU A 51 -10.27 -1.93 0.26
C LEU A 51 -11.65 -2.29 -0.28
N PHE A 52 -11.85 -3.54 -0.70
CA PHE A 52 -13.15 -4.04 -1.15
C PHE A 52 -14.20 -3.96 -0.04
N PHE A 53 -13.83 -4.31 1.20
CA PHE A 53 -14.66 -4.13 2.38
C PHE A 53 -15.02 -2.65 2.62
N LEU A 54 -14.04 -1.73 2.57
CA LEU A 54 -14.29 -0.30 2.73
C LEU A 54 -15.22 0.27 1.63
N MET A 55 -15.06 -0.16 0.38
CA MET A 55 -15.95 0.24 -0.71
C MET A 55 -17.37 -0.26 -0.50
N SER A 56 -17.51 -1.52 -0.06
CA SER A 56 -18.82 -2.13 0.22
C SER A 56 -19.50 -1.48 1.42
N LEU A 57 -18.72 -1.12 2.45
CA LEU A 57 -19.17 -0.36 3.61
C LEU A 57 -19.62 1.05 3.21
N GLY A 58 -18.82 1.75 2.41
CA GLY A 58 -19.17 3.09 1.91
C GLY A 58 -20.47 3.08 1.10
N LEU A 59 -20.64 2.11 0.20
CA LEU A 59 -21.87 1.94 -0.57
C LEU A 59 -23.06 1.67 0.35
N PHE A 60 -22.93 0.73 1.30
CA PHE A 60 -23.98 0.43 2.27
C PHE A 60 -24.37 1.66 3.09
N LEU A 61 -23.40 2.42 3.62
CA LEU A 61 -23.64 3.65 4.37
C LEU A 61 -24.31 4.73 3.51
N SER A 62 -23.93 4.85 2.23
CA SER A 62 -24.57 5.82 1.32
C SER A 62 -26.05 5.51 1.10
N LEU A 63 -26.41 4.24 0.92
CA LEU A 63 -27.80 3.82 0.80
C LEU A 63 -28.56 3.92 2.12
N LEU A 64 -27.88 3.71 3.25
CA LEU A 64 -28.46 3.92 4.57
C LEU A 64 -28.84 5.39 4.77
N ILE A 65 -27.94 6.32 4.44
CA ILE A 65 -28.20 7.77 4.48
C ILE A 65 -29.34 8.14 3.54
N PHE A 66 -29.34 7.61 2.31
CA PHE A 66 -30.41 7.85 1.35
C PHE A 66 -31.77 7.37 1.87
N ARG A 67 -31.80 6.15 2.43
CA ARG A 67 -33.01 5.51 2.97
C ARG A 67 -33.63 6.31 4.13
N PHE A 68 -32.79 6.79 5.04
CA PHE A 68 -33.22 7.57 6.21
C PHE A 68 -33.23 9.08 5.97
N SER A 69 -33.06 9.53 4.71
CA SER A 69 -32.97 10.95 4.40
C SER A 69 -34.16 11.78 4.89
N PRO A 70 -35.44 11.33 4.81
CA PRO A 70 -36.56 12.11 5.35
C PRO A 70 -36.49 12.27 6.88
N GLN A 71 -36.09 11.22 7.60
CA GLN A 71 -35.96 11.26 9.06
C GLN A 71 -34.77 12.12 9.50
N ILE A 72 -33.65 12.06 8.75
CA ILE A 72 -32.46 12.86 9.00
C ILE A 72 -32.77 14.34 8.80
N GLN A 73 -33.51 14.70 7.74
CA GLN A 73 -33.91 16.08 7.47
C GLN A 73 -34.73 16.71 8.60
N ASN A 74 -35.55 15.91 9.28
CA ASN A 74 -36.38 16.36 10.41
C ASN A 74 -35.61 16.45 11.75
N ARG A 75 -34.32 16.10 11.78
CA ARG A 75 -33.49 16.07 13.00
C ARG A 75 -32.22 16.91 12.78
N PRO A 76 -32.25 18.23 13.03
CA PRO A 76 -31.11 19.12 12.73
C PRO A 76 -29.81 18.72 13.45
N LEU A 77 -29.92 18.14 14.65
CA LEU A 77 -28.78 17.61 15.41
C LEU A 77 -27.98 16.52 14.67
N ILE A 78 -28.58 15.81 13.72
CA ILE A 78 -27.93 14.78 12.90
C ILE A 78 -27.55 15.35 11.53
N LEU A 79 -28.46 16.11 10.91
CA LEU A 79 -28.27 16.66 9.56
C LEU A 79 -27.05 17.59 9.49
N ILE A 80 -26.92 18.54 10.42
CA ILE A 80 -25.87 19.56 10.38
C ILE A 80 -24.47 18.91 10.45
N PRO A 81 -24.16 18.04 11.44
CA PRO A 81 -22.88 17.34 11.45
C PRO A 81 -22.64 16.48 10.20
N LEU A 82 -23.66 15.78 9.70
CA LEU A 82 -23.53 14.94 8.51
C LEU A 82 -23.15 15.76 7.27
N VAL A 83 -23.83 16.88 7.03
CA VAL A 83 -23.53 17.78 5.90
C VAL A 83 -22.13 18.39 6.05
N LEU A 84 -21.73 18.78 7.26
CA LEU A 84 -20.38 19.28 7.53
C LEU A 84 -19.31 18.22 7.23
N ILE A 85 -19.52 16.98 7.69
CA ILE A 85 -18.61 15.87 7.43
C ILE A 85 -18.50 15.60 5.92
N LEU A 86 -19.64 15.50 5.21
CA LEU A 86 -19.64 15.28 3.76
C LEU A 86 -18.98 16.43 3.01
N GLY A 87 -19.25 17.69 3.41
CA GLY A 87 -18.62 18.87 2.83
C GLY A 87 -17.11 18.88 3.02
N VAL A 88 -16.62 18.60 4.24
CA VAL A 88 -15.19 18.48 4.53
C VAL A 88 -14.55 17.35 3.71
N LEU A 89 -15.21 16.19 3.60
CA LEU A 89 -14.73 15.08 2.79
C LEU A 89 -14.65 15.45 1.30
N SER A 90 -15.67 16.13 0.75
CA SER A 90 -15.68 16.60 -0.63
C SER A 90 -14.56 17.59 -0.92
N VAL A 91 -14.34 18.57 -0.02
CA VAL A 91 -13.22 19.52 -0.12
C VAL A 91 -11.89 18.78 -0.04
N PHE A 92 -11.74 17.83 0.87
CA PHE A 92 -10.53 17.02 0.98
C PHE A 92 -10.25 16.22 -0.29
N ILE A 93 -11.26 15.57 -0.87
CA ILE A 93 -11.12 14.82 -2.13
C ILE A 93 -10.68 15.74 -3.28
N LEU A 94 -11.27 16.94 -3.37
CA LEU A 94 -10.91 17.93 -4.39
C LEU A 94 -9.46 18.43 -4.22
N LEU A 95 -9.04 18.69 -2.98
CA LEU A 95 -7.70 19.20 -2.67
C LEU A 95 -6.63 18.10 -2.63
N PHE A 96 -7.01 16.82 -2.52
CA PHE A 96 -6.09 15.70 -2.33
C PHE A 96 -4.96 15.64 -3.37
N PRO A 97 -5.19 15.79 -4.69
CA PRO A 97 -4.11 15.77 -5.68
C PRO A 97 -3.10 16.90 -5.48
N PHE A 98 -3.56 18.10 -5.11
CA PHE A 98 -2.72 19.26 -4.82
C PHE A 98 -1.91 19.06 -3.54
N LEU A 99 -2.55 18.55 -2.49
CA LEU A 99 -1.90 18.19 -1.23
C LEU A 99 -0.82 17.12 -1.47
N LEU A 100 -1.11 16.12 -2.33
CA LEU A 100 -0.16 15.08 -2.70
C LEU A 100 1.09 15.67 -3.37
N ILE A 101 0.90 16.51 -4.38
CA ILE A 101 2.00 17.21 -5.08
C ILE A 101 2.82 18.02 -4.07
N LEU A 102 2.16 18.84 -3.24
CA LEU A 102 2.82 19.69 -2.24
C LEU A 102 3.65 18.86 -1.25
N VAL A 103 3.08 17.79 -0.71
CA VAL A 103 3.76 16.92 0.26
C VAL A 103 4.99 16.26 -0.38
N PHE A 104 4.86 15.67 -1.57
CA PHE A 104 6.00 15.04 -2.24
C PHE A 104 7.08 16.05 -2.63
N PHE A 105 6.69 17.25 -3.06
CA PHE A 105 7.61 18.32 -3.41
C PHE A 105 8.40 18.81 -2.19
N VAL A 106 7.70 19.17 -1.10
CA VAL A 106 8.33 19.64 0.15
C VAL A 106 9.23 18.57 0.76
N GLN A 107 8.78 17.32 0.80
CA GLN A 107 9.60 16.23 1.33
C GLN A 107 10.81 15.94 0.44
N GLY A 108 10.64 16.03 -0.87
CA GLY A 108 11.73 15.93 -1.83
C GLY A 108 12.83 16.97 -1.59
N ILE A 109 12.46 18.25 -1.41
CA ILE A 109 13.40 19.32 -1.06
C ILE A 109 14.07 19.06 0.29
N ARG A 110 13.30 18.65 1.31
CA ARG A 110 13.85 18.37 2.65
C ARG A 110 14.89 17.25 2.63
N ILE A 111 14.66 16.20 1.84
CA ILE A 111 15.62 15.09 1.71
C ILE A 111 16.89 15.57 0.98
N LEU A 112 16.75 16.33 -0.10
CA LEU A 112 17.92 16.89 -0.81
C LEU A 112 18.78 17.78 0.11
N ARG A 113 18.15 18.62 0.94
CA ARG A 113 18.86 19.51 1.87
C ARG A 113 19.60 18.75 2.98
N ARG A 114 19.08 17.60 3.44
CA ARG A 114 19.64 16.86 4.59
C ARG A 114 20.58 15.72 4.19
N GLU A 115 20.31 15.08 3.06
CA GLU A 115 20.99 13.85 2.62
C GLU A 115 21.82 14.05 1.34
N GLY A 116 21.76 15.24 0.73
CA GLY A 116 22.48 15.61 -0.48
C GLY A 116 21.87 15.12 -1.80
N LEU A 117 22.50 15.54 -2.90
CA LEU A 117 22.12 15.18 -4.27
C LEU A 117 22.60 13.77 -4.62
N ARG A 118 21.71 12.79 -4.49
CA ARG A 118 21.91 11.41 -4.95
C ARG A 118 20.70 10.99 -5.79
N PRO A 119 20.83 10.15 -6.84
CA PRO A 119 19.70 9.75 -7.68
C PRO A 119 18.51 9.17 -6.90
N ARG A 120 18.81 8.40 -5.85
CA ARG A 120 17.81 7.83 -4.92
C ARG A 120 17.04 8.85 -4.08
N ASN A 121 17.58 10.06 -3.91
CA ASN A 121 16.97 11.14 -3.15
C ASN A 121 16.03 12.00 -4.02
N LEU A 122 16.10 11.88 -5.35
CA LEU A 122 15.29 12.64 -6.31
C LEU A 122 13.92 12.03 -6.58
N LEU A 123 13.65 10.80 -6.10
CA LEU A 123 12.42 10.06 -6.41
C LEU A 123 11.14 10.81 -6.04
N SER A 124 11.09 11.44 -4.86
CA SER A 124 9.90 12.19 -4.42
C SER A 124 9.67 13.46 -5.25
N LEU A 125 10.74 14.17 -5.66
CA LEU A 125 10.64 15.35 -6.53
C LEU A 125 10.18 14.95 -7.93
N LEU A 126 10.80 13.92 -8.51
CA LEU A 126 10.43 13.41 -9.82
C LEU A 126 8.96 12.98 -9.84
N PHE A 127 8.50 12.29 -8.81
CA PHE A 127 7.09 11.89 -8.69
C PHE A 127 6.15 13.11 -8.66
N SER A 128 6.48 14.17 -7.91
CA SER A 128 5.67 15.39 -7.89
C SER A 128 5.63 16.12 -9.24
N LEU A 129 6.77 16.18 -9.95
CA LEU A 129 6.86 16.81 -11.26
C LEU A 129 6.04 16.04 -12.30
N LEU A 130 6.14 14.70 -12.30
CA LEU A 130 5.35 13.84 -13.20
C LEU A 130 3.84 13.98 -12.95
N LEU A 131 3.42 14.13 -11.69
CA LEU A 131 2.02 14.40 -11.35
C LEU A 131 1.54 15.74 -11.89
N ILE A 132 2.36 16.80 -11.80
CA ILE A 132 2.01 18.12 -12.35
C ILE A 132 1.83 18.03 -13.87
N VAL A 133 2.79 17.40 -14.56
CA VAL A 133 2.71 17.17 -16.02
C VAL A 133 1.44 16.41 -16.38
N TYR A 134 1.13 15.35 -15.62
CA TYR A 134 -0.02 14.49 -15.87
C TYR A 134 -1.37 15.21 -15.64
N ILE A 135 -1.51 15.96 -14.54
CA ILE A 135 -2.78 16.60 -14.15
C ILE A 135 -3.05 17.85 -14.99
N PHE A 136 -2.04 18.67 -15.24
CA PHE A 136 -2.24 20.00 -15.84
C PHE A 136 -1.88 20.08 -17.32
N LEU A 137 -0.76 19.49 -17.75
CA LEU A 137 -0.27 19.71 -19.12
C LEU A 137 -1.04 18.89 -20.16
N TRP A 138 -1.51 17.69 -19.80
CA TRP A 138 -2.23 16.86 -20.77
C TRP A 138 -3.61 17.42 -21.16
N PRO A 139 -4.50 17.82 -20.23
CA PRO A 139 -5.78 18.44 -20.60
C PRO A 139 -5.62 19.73 -21.41
N LEU A 140 -4.50 20.43 -21.25
CA LEU A 140 -4.16 21.66 -21.97
C LEU A 140 -3.49 21.41 -23.33
N ASN A 141 -3.26 20.16 -23.73
CA ASN A 141 -2.50 19.84 -24.95
C ASN A 141 -3.14 20.42 -26.23
N GLY A 142 -4.45 20.64 -26.25
CA GLY A 142 -5.13 21.23 -27.40
C GLY A 142 -4.88 22.71 -27.59
N TYR A 143 -4.65 23.41 -26.48
CA TYR A 143 -4.26 24.82 -26.50
C TYR A 143 -2.75 24.98 -26.70
N LEU A 144 -1.95 24.12 -26.06
CA LEU A 144 -0.49 24.20 -26.07
C LEU A 144 0.16 23.64 -27.35
N LEU A 145 -0.45 22.64 -28.00
CA LEU A 145 0.08 21.98 -29.20
C LEU A 145 -0.99 21.87 -30.31
N PRO A 146 -1.44 22.99 -30.91
CA PRO A 146 -2.51 22.97 -31.92
C PRO A 146 -2.16 22.13 -33.15
N SER A 147 -0.89 22.15 -33.58
CA SER A 147 -0.38 21.35 -34.70
C SER A 147 -0.50 19.84 -34.46
N PHE A 148 -0.33 19.41 -33.19
CA PHE A 148 -0.46 18.00 -32.80
C PHE A 148 -1.92 17.51 -32.90
N GLN A 149 -2.89 18.39 -32.66
CA GLN A 149 -4.32 18.06 -32.76
C GLN A 149 -4.85 18.02 -34.20
N LYS A 150 -4.22 18.76 -35.13
CA LYS A 150 -4.63 18.80 -36.55
C LYS A 150 -4.39 17.48 -37.27
N HIS A 151 -3.30 16.77 -36.95
CA HIS A 151 -3.00 15.48 -37.56
C HIS A 151 -3.72 14.34 -36.83
N ALA A 152 -4.69 13.71 -37.49
CA ALA A 152 -5.52 12.67 -36.89
C ALA A 152 -4.72 11.47 -36.34
N LEU A 153 -3.63 11.08 -37.03
CA LEU A 153 -2.73 10.01 -36.59
C LEU A 153 -1.96 10.41 -35.32
N LEU A 154 -1.34 11.59 -35.30
CA LEU A 154 -0.59 12.09 -34.13
C LEU A 154 -1.49 12.23 -32.90
N ARG A 155 -2.72 12.74 -33.09
CA ARG A 155 -3.73 12.80 -32.02
C ARG A 155 -4.10 11.41 -31.49
N SER A 156 -4.27 10.42 -32.37
CA SER A 156 -4.59 9.04 -31.99
C SER A 156 -3.44 8.41 -31.19
N ILE A 157 -2.20 8.59 -31.64
CA ILE A 157 -1.00 8.11 -30.94
C ILE A 157 -0.89 8.79 -29.58
N GLY A 158 -1.07 10.10 -29.51
CA GLY A 158 -1.05 10.85 -28.26
C GLY A 158 -2.10 10.35 -27.26
N ASN A 159 -3.35 10.21 -27.70
CA ASN A 159 -4.42 9.67 -26.86
C ASN A 159 -4.10 8.25 -26.37
N ALA A 160 -3.47 7.41 -27.22
CA ALA A 160 -3.06 6.07 -26.84
C ALA A 160 -1.95 6.07 -25.79
N CYS A 161 -0.94 6.93 -25.96
CA CYS A 161 0.15 7.12 -25.00
C CYS A 161 -0.40 7.61 -23.64
N PHE A 162 -1.26 8.62 -23.65
CA PHE A 162 -1.85 9.13 -22.42
C PHE A 162 -2.79 8.13 -21.76
N GLY A 163 -3.66 7.46 -22.53
CA GLY A 163 -4.52 6.40 -22.00
C GLY A 163 -3.70 5.31 -21.29
N THR A 164 -2.57 4.92 -21.88
CA THR A 164 -1.64 3.94 -21.28
C THR A 164 -0.94 4.49 -20.05
N LEU A 165 -0.52 5.76 -20.07
CA LEU A 165 0.11 6.43 -18.93
C LEU A 165 -0.87 6.58 -17.76
N SER A 166 -2.10 7.01 -18.03
CA SER A 166 -3.22 7.13 -17.08
C SER A 166 -3.56 5.78 -16.46
N PHE A 167 -3.68 4.74 -17.28
CA PHE A 167 -3.88 3.38 -16.78
C PHE A 167 -2.72 2.94 -15.88
N SER A 168 -1.48 3.17 -16.31
CA SER A 168 -0.28 2.80 -15.56
C SER A 168 -0.21 3.56 -14.23
N ALA A 169 -0.51 4.85 -14.22
CA ALA A 169 -0.56 5.68 -13.02
C ALA A 169 -1.66 5.20 -12.06
N ALA A 170 -2.89 5.00 -12.55
CA ALA A 170 -4.00 4.48 -11.75
C ALA A 170 -3.69 3.09 -11.18
N TYR A 171 -3.13 2.20 -11.99
CA TYR A 171 -2.70 0.87 -11.59
C TYR A 171 -1.62 0.90 -10.50
N LEU A 172 -0.59 1.74 -10.66
CA LEU A 172 0.48 1.88 -9.67
C LEU A 172 -0.03 2.53 -8.37
N LEU A 173 -0.90 3.53 -8.45
CA LEU A 173 -1.54 4.13 -7.28
C LEU A 173 -2.43 3.14 -6.54
N PHE A 174 -3.19 2.32 -7.28
CA PHE A 174 -4.00 1.24 -6.70
C PHE A 174 -3.12 0.18 -6.02
N LEU A 175 -2.04 -0.26 -6.66
CA LEU A 175 -1.05 -1.16 -6.05
C LEU A 175 -0.40 -0.55 -4.80
N MET A 176 -0.05 0.74 -4.85
CA MET A 176 0.51 1.46 -3.71
C MET A 176 -0.50 1.53 -2.56
N ALA A 177 -1.77 1.82 -2.84
CA ALA A 177 -2.83 1.84 -1.84
C ALA A 177 -2.99 0.46 -1.16
N MET A 178 -3.04 -0.62 -1.96
CA MET A 178 -3.07 -1.99 -1.42
C MET A 178 -1.83 -2.30 -0.58
N TYR A 179 -0.64 -1.90 -1.03
CA TYR A 179 0.61 -2.08 -0.30
C TYR A 179 0.59 -1.35 1.04
N CYS A 180 0.16 -0.09 1.05
CA CYS A 180 0.07 0.74 2.26
C CYS A 180 -0.95 0.17 3.25
N LEU A 181 -2.13 -0.24 2.78
CA LEU A 181 -3.16 -0.86 3.61
C LEU A 181 -2.66 -2.19 4.19
N SER A 182 -2.08 -3.06 3.37
CA SER A 182 -1.48 -4.30 3.87
C SER A 182 -0.37 -4.06 4.88
N ALA A 183 0.48 -3.04 4.65
CA ALA A 183 1.55 -2.68 5.58
C ALA A 183 0.99 -2.19 6.92
N LEU A 184 -0.02 -1.32 6.89
CA LEU A 184 -0.71 -0.81 8.08
C LEU A 184 -1.36 -1.94 8.88
N LEU A 185 -2.10 -2.82 8.21
CA LEU A 185 -2.76 -3.96 8.83
C LEU A 185 -1.77 -4.92 9.52
N ASN A 186 -0.57 -5.12 8.95
CA ASN A 186 0.47 -5.96 9.54
C ASN A 186 1.24 -5.30 10.70
N LEU A 187 1.05 -4.00 10.93
CA LEU A 187 1.57 -3.30 12.12
C LEU A 187 0.59 -3.34 13.31
N PHE A 188 -0.69 -3.63 13.04
CA PHE A 188 -1.72 -3.69 14.07
C PHE A 188 -1.74 -5.07 14.74
N HIS A 189 -1.51 -5.10 16.06
CA HIS A 189 -1.46 -6.33 16.84
C HIS A 189 -2.40 -6.26 18.05
N PRO A 190 -3.63 -6.81 17.96
CA PRO A 190 -4.67 -6.61 18.98
C PRO A 190 -4.36 -7.24 20.33
N ARG A 191 -3.60 -8.35 20.38
CA ARG A 191 -3.25 -9.05 21.63
C ARG A 191 -1.89 -8.60 22.16
N LYS A 192 -1.75 -8.33 23.47
CA LYS A 192 -0.49 -7.90 24.11
C LYS A 192 0.48 -9.05 24.43
N ARG A 193 0.02 -10.17 25.02
CA ARG A 193 0.84 -11.36 25.29
C ARG A 193 0.80 -12.32 24.10
N ARG A 194 1.97 -12.81 23.67
CA ARG A 194 2.10 -13.45 22.35
C ARG A 194 2.89 -14.77 22.36
N ASP A 195 3.36 -15.21 23.53
CA ASP A 195 4.15 -16.42 23.73
C ASP A 195 5.18 -16.62 22.62
N LEU A 196 5.96 -15.56 22.34
CA LEU A 196 6.98 -15.62 21.30
C LEU A 196 8.13 -16.52 21.77
N ASP A 197 8.66 -17.33 20.87
CA ASP A 197 9.84 -18.17 21.13
C ASP A 197 11.12 -17.45 20.69
N TYR A 198 11.04 -16.69 19.59
CA TYR A 198 12.19 -15.97 19.03
C TYR A 198 11.81 -14.57 18.53
N ILE A 199 12.68 -13.60 18.79
CA ILE A 199 12.55 -12.21 18.36
C ILE A 199 13.78 -11.89 17.50
N VAL A 200 13.60 -11.80 16.19
CA VAL A 200 14.65 -11.51 15.22
C VAL A 200 14.67 -10.01 14.94
N VAL A 201 15.75 -9.32 15.32
CA VAL A 201 15.98 -7.92 14.97
C VAL A 201 16.83 -7.86 13.71
N LEU A 202 16.33 -7.18 12.68
CA LEU A 202 17.03 -7.03 11.41
C LEU A 202 17.96 -5.81 11.41
N GLY A 203 19.19 -6.01 10.92
CA GLY A 203 20.19 -4.99 10.63
C GLY A 203 19.72 -3.84 9.73
N ALA A 204 20.36 -2.68 9.87
CA ALA A 204 20.04 -1.42 9.23
C ALA A 204 21.27 -0.58 8.82
N GLY A 205 22.47 -1.14 8.95
CA GLY A 205 23.75 -0.48 8.80
C GLY A 205 24.29 0.16 10.09
N ILE A 206 25.61 0.10 10.26
CA ILE A 206 26.40 0.73 11.32
C ILE A 206 27.35 1.81 10.77
N ARG A 207 28.09 2.50 11.64
CA ARG A 207 29.14 3.45 11.27
C ARG A 207 30.43 3.09 12.00
N GLY A 208 31.38 2.52 11.28
CA GLY A 208 32.52 1.83 11.91
C GLY A 208 31.98 0.68 12.76
N GLU A 209 32.15 0.76 14.08
CA GLU A 209 31.55 -0.17 15.06
C GLU A 209 30.24 0.34 15.70
N ALA A 210 29.87 1.60 15.46
CA ALA A 210 28.78 2.25 16.19
C ALA A 210 27.39 1.98 15.60
N VAL A 211 26.46 1.57 16.47
CA VAL A 211 25.05 1.40 16.15
C VAL A 211 24.42 2.74 15.76
N THR A 212 23.80 2.80 14.58
CA THR A 212 23.09 4.02 14.14
C THR A 212 21.79 4.23 14.92
N PRO A 213 21.27 5.47 15.03
CA PRO A 213 19.99 5.73 15.71
C PRO A 213 18.81 4.92 15.15
N LEU A 214 18.83 4.59 13.86
CA LEU A 214 17.81 3.76 13.24
C LEU A 214 17.89 2.31 13.72
N LEU A 215 19.11 1.78 13.83
CA LEU A 215 19.37 0.42 14.31
C LEU A 215 19.10 0.30 15.82
N ALA A 216 19.51 1.29 16.63
CA ALA A 216 19.21 1.37 18.07
C ALA A 216 17.70 1.26 18.34
N SER A 217 16.87 2.03 17.63
CA SER A 217 15.40 1.96 17.72
C SER A 217 14.85 0.55 17.44
N ARG A 218 15.47 -0.20 16.53
CA ARG A 218 15.09 -1.60 16.26
C ARG A 218 15.49 -2.53 17.40
N ILE A 219 16.70 -2.39 17.92
CA ILE A 219 17.20 -3.20 19.04
C ILE A 219 16.33 -2.96 20.27
N GLU A 220 16.08 -1.70 20.64
CA GLU A 220 15.21 -1.33 21.77
C GLU A 220 13.79 -1.88 21.63
N ARG A 221 13.25 -1.90 20.40
CA ARG A 221 11.95 -2.54 20.13
C ARG A 221 12.00 -4.04 20.34
N GLY A 222 13.09 -4.71 19.95
CA GLY A 222 13.34 -6.12 20.21
C GLY A 222 13.47 -6.42 21.70
N ILE A 223 14.25 -5.63 22.43
CA ILE A 223 14.43 -5.73 23.89
C ILE A 223 13.10 -5.58 24.62
N ARG A 224 12.26 -4.62 24.23
CA ARG A 224 10.92 -4.48 24.82
C ARG A 224 10.08 -5.74 24.63
N LEU A 225 10.06 -6.30 23.42
CA LEU A 225 9.36 -7.55 23.15
C LEU A 225 9.95 -8.72 23.95
N LEU A 226 11.27 -8.73 24.17
CA LEU A 226 11.97 -9.75 24.94
C LEU A 226 11.53 -9.75 26.41
N TYR A 227 11.35 -8.57 27.01
CA TYR A 227 10.82 -8.44 28.36
C TYR A 227 9.32 -8.77 28.46
N GLU A 228 8.55 -8.49 27.40
CA GLU A 228 7.14 -8.91 27.32
C GLU A 228 6.97 -10.44 27.12
N ASN A 229 8.04 -11.16 26.75
CA ASN A 229 8.04 -12.61 26.48
C ASN A 229 9.23 -13.29 27.18
N PRO A 230 9.09 -13.68 28.47
CA PRO A 230 10.22 -14.14 29.29
C PRO A 230 10.97 -15.38 28.76
N ARG A 231 10.31 -16.24 27.98
CA ARG A 231 10.90 -17.44 27.38
C ARG A 231 11.53 -17.21 26.00
N ALA A 232 11.37 -16.02 25.43
CA ALA A 232 11.87 -15.73 24.10
C ALA A 232 13.39 -15.54 24.11
N LEU A 233 14.04 -15.90 22.99
CA LEU A 233 15.43 -15.53 22.68
C LEU A 233 15.45 -14.37 21.67
N LEU A 234 16.41 -13.46 21.85
CA LEU A 234 16.65 -12.33 20.96
C LEU A 234 17.72 -12.72 19.93
N ILE A 235 17.36 -12.76 18.65
CA ILE A 235 18.30 -12.98 17.55
C ILE A 235 18.63 -11.63 16.93
N LEU A 236 19.91 -11.27 16.93
CA LEU A 236 20.42 -10.03 16.34
C LEU A 236 21.10 -10.39 15.01
N SER A 237 20.49 -10.00 13.88
CA SER A 237 20.86 -10.53 12.56
C SER A 237 21.25 -9.43 11.58
N GLY A 238 22.51 -9.47 11.17
CA GLY A 238 23.11 -8.62 10.14
C GLY A 238 24.60 -8.94 9.99
N GLY A 239 25.06 -9.14 8.75
CA GLY A 239 26.48 -9.29 8.44
C GLY A 239 27.22 -7.97 8.33
N GLN A 240 28.43 -8.01 7.80
CA GLN A 240 29.27 -6.83 7.60
C GLN A 240 29.04 -6.20 6.23
N GLY A 241 28.64 -4.93 6.21
CA GLY A 241 28.46 -4.12 5.02
C GLY A 241 29.74 -3.40 4.56
N GLU A 242 29.68 -2.77 3.40
CA GLU A 242 30.77 -1.93 2.89
C GLU A 242 31.01 -0.71 3.79
N GLY A 243 32.23 -0.56 4.30
CA GLY A 243 32.63 0.55 5.17
C GLY A 243 32.27 0.37 6.66
N GLU A 244 31.97 -0.86 7.08
CA GLU A 244 31.72 -1.23 8.47
C GLU A 244 32.93 -2.01 9.02
N ASP A 245 33.31 -1.79 10.28
CA ASP A 245 34.51 -2.39 10.88
C ASP A 245 34.23 -3.79 11.44
N ILE A 246 32.97 -4.05 11.81
CA ILE A 246 32.48 -5.31 12.38
C ILE A 246 31.13 -5.69 11.76
N PRO A 247 30.69 -6.96 11.86
CA PRO A 247 29.33 -7.33 11.49
C PRO A 247 28.27 -6.57 12.30
N GLU A 248 27.18 -6.18 11.64
CA GLU A 248 26.07 -5.48 12.30
C GLU A 248 25.53 -6.27 13.52
N GLY A 249 25.43 -7.59 13.41
CA GLY A 249 24.97 -8.48 14.49
C GLY A 249 25.81 -8.35 15.76
N GLU A 250 27.13 -8.26 15.64
CA GLU A 250 28.03 -8.10 16.78
C GLU A 250 27.88 -6.70 17.42
N ALA A 251 27.82 -5.65 16.60
CA ALA A 251 27.52 -4.29 17.08
C ALA A 251 26.17 -4.24 17.83
N MET A 252 25.14 -4.90 17.30
CA MET A 252 23.83 -5.04 17.92
C MET A 252 23.91 -5.78 19.25
N ARG A 253 24.71 -6.85 19.34
CA ARG A 253 24.92 -7.63 20.58
C ARG A 253 25.54 -6.76 21.66
N ARG A 254 26.62 -6.05 21.36
CA ARG A 254 27.28 -5.12 22.30
C ARG A 254 26.31 -4.06 22.82
N TYR A 255 25.48 -3.51 21.93
CA TYR A 255 24.44 -2.56 22.34
C TYR A 255 23.37 -3.21 23.23
N ALA A 256 22.87 -4.40 22.90
CA ALA A 256 21.89 -5.09 23.73
C ALA A 256 22.43 -5.41 25.14
N LEU A 257 23.69 -5.82 25.24
CA LEU A 257 24.38 -6.05 26.52
C LEU A 257 24.51 -4.76 27.33
N SER A 258 24.86 -3.63 26.70
CA SER A 258 24.94 -2.34 27.39
C SER A 258 23.58 -1.83 27.88
N GLN A 259 22.47 -2.34 27.32
CA GLN A 259 21.11 -2.11 27.80
C GLN A 259 20.66 -3.09 28.90
N GLY A 260 21.54 -3.97 29.37
CA GLY A 260 21.25 -4.91 30.47
C GLY A 260 20.49 -6.17 30.06
N VAL A 261 20.55 -6.56 28.78
CA VAL A 261 19.99 -7.84 28.33
C VAL A 261 20.91 -8.98 28.77
N ASP A 262 20.33 -10.02 29.35
CA ASP A 262 21.04 -11.25 29.72
C ASP A 262 21.73 -11.89 28.48
N PRO A 263 23.07 -12.09 28.51
CA PRO A 263 23.80 -12.75 27.43
C PRO A 263 23.23 -14.11 27.04
N GLY A 264 22.70 -14.89 27.99
CA GLY A 264 22.10 -16.20 27.74
C GLY A 264 20.81 -16.15 26.92
N ARG A 265 20.22 -14.95 26.75
CA ARG A 265 19.02 -14.72 25.95
C ARG A 265 19.31 -14.13 24.57
N ILE A 266 20.57 -13.94 24.20
CA ILE A 266 20.98 -13.35 22.93
C ILE A 266 21.64 -14.40 22.04
N LEU A 267 21.20 -14.44 20.79
CA LEU A 267 21.83 -15.16 19.69
C LEU A 267 22.23 -14.15 18.62
N THR A 268 23.38 -14.35 17.97
CA THR A 268 23.89 -13.43 16.95
C THR A 268 24.02 -14.14 15.61
N GLU A 269 23.67 -13.43 14.54
CA GLU A 269 23.87 -13.86 13.16
C GLU A 269 24.63 -12.77 12.39
N GLU A 270 25.80 -13.12 11.86
CA GLU A 270 26.83 -12.16 11.39
C GLU A 270 27.23 -12.34 9.91
N LYS A 271 26.49 -13.13 9.15
CA LYS A 271 26.84 -13.52 7.77
C LYS A 271 25.90 -12.94 6.71
N SER A 272 24.74 -12.43 7.11
CA SER A 272 23.71 -12.00 6.17
C SER A 272 24.02 -10.67 5.47
N LEU A 273 23.85 -10.64 4.15
CA LEU A 273 24.08 -9.45 3.30
C LEU A 273 22.76 -8.79 2.85
N ASN A 274 21.62 -9.43 3.11
CA ASN A 274 20.31 -8.92 2.72
C ASN A 274 19.21 -9.53 3.58
N THR A 275 18.06 -8.85 3.65
CA THR A 275 16.90 -9.26 4.44
C THR A 275 16.48 -10.73 4.26
N ARG A 276 16.63 -11.30 3.05
CA ARG A 276 16.29 -12.72 2.82
C ARG A 276 17.27 -13.65 3.55
N GLN A 277 18.57 -13.34 3.50
CA GLN A 277 19.59 -14.06 4.26
C GLN A 277 19.41 -13.87 5.76
N ASN A 278 19.11 -12.66 6.26
CA ASN A 278 18.83 -12.45 7.69
C ASN A 278 17.74 -13.42 8.17
N LEU A 279 16.63 -13.53 7.42
CA LEU A 279 15.52 -14.42 7.76
C LEU A 279 15.91 -15.91 7.74
N LEU A 280 16.64 -16.36 6.72
CA LEU A 280 17.04 -17.75 6.56
C LEU A 280 18.09 -18.17 7.60
N PHE A 281 19.11 -17.34 7.80
CA PHE A 281 20.19 -17.62 8.74
C PHE A 281 19.69 -17.52 10.18
N SER A 282 18.82 -16.54 10.50
CA SER A 282 18.14 -16.50 11.80
C SER A 282 17.28 -17.75 12.02
N ARG A 283 16.56 -18.25 11.00
CA ARG A 283 15.76 -19.48 11.13
C ARG A 283 16.62 -20.71 11.45
N ALA A 284 17.86 -20.76 10.95
CA ALA A 284 18.80 -21.84 11.20
C ALA A 284 19.30 -21.87 12.66
N LEU A 285 19.26 -20.74 13.36
CA LEU A 285 19.60 -20.65 14.80
C LEU A 285 18.44 -21.09 15.72
N MET A 286 17.24 -21.29 15.17
CA MET A 286 16.05 -21.61 15.96
C MET A 286 15.82 -23.12 16.09
N GLY A 287 15.67 -23.60 17.31
CA GLY A 287 15.15 -24.94 17.60
C GLY A 287 13.61 -25.03 17.47
N GLY A 288 13.11 -26.26 17.37
CA GLY A 288 11.69 -26.58 17.29
C GLY A 288 11.10 -26.53 15.87
N GLU A 289 10.03 -27.30 15.66
CA GLU A 289 9.39 -27.45 14.35
C GLU A 289 8.58 -26.21 13.94
N LYS A 290 7.85 -25.60 14.89
CA LYS A 290 6.90 -24.50 14.63
C LYS A 290 7.07 -23.33 15.62
N PRO A 291 8.25 -22.70 15.67
CA PRO A 291 8.50 -21.57 16.58
C PRO A 291 7.61 -20.37 16.24
N LYS A 292 7.15 -19.65 17.27
CA LYS A 292 6.46 -18.37 17.17
C LYS A 292 7.47 -17.24 17.05
N ILE A 293 7.67 -16.77 15.81
CA ILE A 293 8.71 -15.78 15.49
C ILE A 293 8.14 -14.37 15.40
N ALA A 294 8.80 -13.42 16.03
CA ALA A 294 8.67 -12.00 15.78
C ALA A 294 9.84 -11.49 14.94
N VAL A 295 9.56 -10.72 13.89
CA VAL A 295 10.56 -10.01 13.09
C VAL A 295 10.45 -8.52 13.39
N VAL A 296 11.51 -7.93 13.89
CA VAL A 296 11.60 -6.52 14.29
C VAL A 296 12.42 -5.76 13.27
N THR A 297 11.84 -4.70 12.73
CA THR A 297 12.53 -3.76 11.84
C THR A 297 11.83 -2.41 11.86
N THR A 298 12.29 -1.44 11.08
CA THR A 298 11.61 -0.14 10.99
C THR A 298 10.21 -0.29 10.39
N SER A 299 9.22 0.47 10.90
CA SER A 299 7.81 0.31 10.50
C SER A 299 7.55 0.28 8.98
N TYR A 300 8.22 1.13 8.19
CA TYR A 300 8.05 1.13 6.73
C TYR A 300 8.60 -0.15 6.05
N HIS A 301 9.52 -0.87 6.69
CA HIS A 301 10.20 -2.05 6.14
C HIS A 301 9.53 -3.38 6.53
N VAL A 302 8.70 -3.37 7.58
CA VAL A 302 8.04 -4.57 8.12
C VAL A 302 7.33 -5.38 7.04
N PHE A 303 6.52 -4.73 6.21
CA PHE A 303 5.72 -5.46 5.25
C PHE A 303 6.56 -6.16 4.18
N ARG A 304 7.64 -5.53 3.68
CA ARG A 304 8.57 -6.20 2.75
C ARG A 304 9.28 -7.38 3.41
N ALA A 305 9.73 -7.24 4.65
CA ALA A 305 10.33 -8.34 5.40
C ALA A 305 9.36 -9.53 5.54
N LEU A 306 8.07 -9.26 5.80
CA LEU A 306 7.04 -10.30 5.89
C LEU A 306 6.73 -10.97 4.55
N LEU A 307 6.74 -10.23 3.44
CA LEU A 307 6.61 -10.81 2.10
C LEU A 307 7.77 -11.75 1.77
N LEU A 308 8.99 -11.38 2.15
CA LEU A 308 10.17 -12.24 1.99
C LEU A 308 10.09 -13.47 2.89
N ALA A 309 9.72 -13.30 4.17
CA ALA A 309 9.54 -14.42 5.10
C ALA A 309 8.48 -15.42 4.59
N ARG A 310 7.39 -14.93 4.00
CA ARG A 310 6.38 -15.78 3.36
C ARG A 310 6.95 -16.56 2.17
N LYS A 311 7.76 -15.93 1.32
CA LYS A 311 8.47 -16.62 0.21
C LYS A 311 9.47 -17.66 0.70
N CYS A 312 10.04 -17.47 1.90
CA CYS A 312 10.93 -18.42 2.56
C CYS A 312 10.19 -19.46 3.41
N HIS A 313 8.85 -19.47 3.39
CA HIS A 313 8.03 -20.37 4.22
C HIS A 313 8.32 -20.25 5.73
N ILE A 314 8.65 -19.06 6.23
CA ILE A 314 8.90 -18.78 7.65
C ILE A 314 7.67 -18.08 8.25
N PRO A 315 6.80 -18.77 9.02
CA PRO A 315 5.68 -18.15 9.72
C PRO A 315 6.19 -17.16 10.79
N CYS A 316 5.79 -15.91 10.69
CA CYS A 316 6.25 -14.86 11.62
C CYS A 316 5.28 -13.68 11.66
N LYS A 317 5.40 -12.85 12.70
CA LYS A 317 4.72 -11.55 12.84
C LYS A 317 5.72 -10.41 12.82
N GLY A 318 5.37 -9.30 12.19
CA GLY A 318 6.26 -8.16 12.01
C GLY A 318 6.00 -7.05 13.02
N TYR A 319 7.05 -6.45 13.56
CA TYR A 319 6.96 -5.35 14.53
C TYR A 319 7.80 -4.16 14.05
N GLY A 320 7.12 -3.01 13.96
CA GLY A 320 7.73 -1.75 13.54
C GLY A 320 8.41 -1.02 14.70
N ALA A 321 9.66 -0.62 14.49
CA ALA A 321 10.38 0.36 15.29
C ALA A 321 10.13 1.78 14.76
N ARG A 322 10.11 2.77 15.65
CA ARG A 322 9.84 4.18 15.30
C ARG A 322 10.98 4.74 14.45
N THR A 323 10.64 5.65 13.55
CA THR A 323 11.59 6.38 12.70
C THR A 323 11.10 7.81 12.48
N LYS A 324 11.98 8.68 11.98
CA LYS A 324 11.66 10.09 11.74
C LYS A 324 10.70 10.23 10.54
N TRP A 325 9.62 10.99 10.72
CA TRP A 325 8.56 11.16 9.72
C TRP A 325 9.04 11.69 8.35
N TYR A 326 10.03 12.58 8.29
CA TYR A 326 10.50 13.10 7.00
C TYR A 326 11.17 12.03 6.13
N PHE A 327 11.64 10.93 6.73
CA PHE A 327 12.27 9.82 6.01
C PHE A 327 11.26 8.75 5.58
N THR A 328 10.10 8.65 6.23
CA THR A 328 9.15 7.55 6.02
C THR A 328 8.56 7.54 4.61
N LEU A 329 8.27 8.70 4.02
CA LEU A 329 7.61 8.77 2.71
C LEU A 329 8.52 8.28 1.57
N ASN A 330 9.76 8.76 1.51
CA ASN A 330 10.72 8.28 0.50
C ASN A 330 11.11 6.81 0.76
N ALA A 331 11.23 6.42 2.04
CA ALA A 331 11.43 5.01 2.39
C ALA A 331 10.26 4.14 1.91
N LEU A 332 9.01 4.57 2.10
CA LEU A 332 7.82 3.85 1.64
C LEU A 332 7.80 3.69 0.11
N ILE A 333 8.12 4.75 -0.65
CA ILE A 333 8.28 4.65 -2.11
C ILE A 333 9.33 3.59 -2.45
N ARG A 334 10.50 3.65 -1.80
CA ARG A 334 11.57 2.67 -2.04
C ARG A 334 11.15 1.24 -1.73
N GLU A 335 10.42 1.04 -0.63
CA GLU A 335 9.90 -0.27 -0.24
C GLU A 335 8.84 -0.79 -1.22
N PHE A 336 8.01 0.11 -1.77
CA PHE A 336 7.06 -0.22 -2.83
C PHE A 336 7.77 -0.54 -4.15
N LEU A 337 8.77 0.24 -4.57
CA LEU A 337 9.57 -0.05 -5.77
C LEU A 337 10.32 -1.39 -5.62
N ALA A 338 10.84 -1.69 -4.44
CA ALA A 338 11.44 -2.98 -4.12
C ALA A 338 10.40 -4.11 -4.20
N TYR A 339 9.15 -3.88 -3.77
CA TYR A 339 8.07 -4.84 -4.00
C TYR A 339 7.77 -5.05 -5.50
N LEU A 340 7.62 -3.99 -6.29
CA LEU A 340 7.43 -4.10 -7.74
C LEU A 340 8.58 -4.88 -8.39
N SER A 341 9.78 -4.77 -7.84
CA SER A 341 10.95 -5.51 -8.28
C SER A 341 10.82 -7.03 -8.13
N LEU A 342 10.08 -7.48 -7.11
CA LEU A 342 9.81 -8.89 -6.84
C LEU A 342 8.82 -9.52 -7.83
N SER A 343 8.03 -8.71 -8.53
CA SER A 343 6.95 -9.13 -9.44
C SER A 343 7.01 -8.44 -10.81
N ARG A 344 8.19 -7.96 -11.25
CA ARG A 344 8.38 -7.20 -12.50
C ARG A 344 7.75 -7.85 -13.72
N LYS A 345 7.86 -9.18 -13.84
CA LYS A 345 7.32 -9.94 -14.99
C LYS A 345 5.80 -9.78 -15.10
N LEU A 346 5.08 -9.81 -13.97
CA LEU A 346 3.62 -9.65 -13.95
C LEU A 346 3.22 -8.22 -14.33
N HIS A 347 3.82 -7.22 -13.68
CA HIS A 347 3.51 -5.81 -13.92
C HIS A 347 3.80 -5.40 -15.38
N ARG A 348 4.91 -5.89 -15.94
CA ARG A 348 5.25 -5.65 -17.35
C ARG A 348 4.20 -6.24 -18.31
N LYS A 349 3.74 -7.48 -18.06
CA LYS A 349 2.69 -8.11 -18.89
C LYS A 349 1.39 -7.30 -18.87
N LEU A 350 0.97 -6.84 -17.69
CA LEU A 350 -0.26 -6.07 -17.53
C LEU A 350 -0.20 -4.71 -18.21
N ILE A 351 0.93 -3.99 -18.09
CA ILE A 351 1.11 -2.69 -18.75
C ILE A 351 1.15 -2.85 -20.27
N LEU A 352 1.83 -3.87 -20.79
CA LEU A 352 1.86 -4.16 -22.24
C LEU A 352 0.49 -4.57 -22.78
N ALA A 353 -0.27 -5.37 -22.04
CA ALA A 353 -1.64 -5.72 -22.41
C ALA A 353 -2.56 -4.49 -22.45
N ALA A 354 -2.43 -3.58 -21.47
CA ALA A 354 -3.17 -2.34 -21.46
C ALA A 354 -2.79 -1.41 -22.62
N LEU A 355 -1.49 -1.30 -22.94
CA LEU A 355 -1.02 -0.56 -24.11
C LEU A 355 -1.62 -1.13 -25.41
N PHE A 356 -1.56 -2.46 -25.59
CA PHE A 356 -2.11 -3.12 -26.76
C PHE A 356 -3.62 -2.88 -26.90
N LEU A 357 -4.39 -3.06 -25.82
CA LEU A 357 -5.82 -2.78 -25.80
C LEU A 357 -6.12 -1.31 -26.13
N ASN A 358 -5.33 -0.38 -25.59
CA ASN A 358 -5.52 1.04 -25.81
C ASN A 358 -5.25 1.42 -27.28
N ILE A 359 -4.21 0.83 -27.88
CA ILE A 359 -3.93 0.98 -29.32
C ILE A 359 -5.09 0.45 -30.16
N LEU A 360 -5.62 -0.74 -29.85
CA LEU A 360 -6.76 -1.32 -30.59
C LEU A 360 -8.01 -0.44 -30.51
N VAL A 361 -8.34 0.08 -29.33
CA VAL A 361 -9.50 0.98 -29.14
C VAL A 361 -9.31 2.27 -29.93
N ASN A 362 -8.13 2.89 -29.88
CA ASN A 362 -7.87 4.12 -30.64
C ASN A 362 -7.84 3.87 -32.15
N ALA A 363 -7.30 2.74 -32.60
CA ALA A 363 -7.34 2.33 -34.01
C ALA A 363 -8.78 2.11 -34.48
N ALA A 364 -9.63 1.46 -33.68
CA ALA A 364 -11.04 1.30 -33.98
C ALA A 364 -11.73 2.68 -34.07
N ILE A 365 -11.53 3.57 -33.09
CA ILE A 365 -12.08 4.94 -33.11
C ILE A 365 -11.63 5.70 -34.36
N TYR A 366 -10.36 5.56 -34.75
CA TYR A 366 -9.82 6.17 -35.96
C TYR A 366 -10.51 5.64 -37.23
N LEU A 367 -10.66 4.32 -37.35
CA LEU A 367 -11.35 3.68 -38.47
C LEU A 367 -12.82 4.08 -38.54
N PHE A 368 -13.55 4.08 -37.42
CA PHE A 368 -14.96 4.50 -37.35
C PHE A 368 -15.17 5.97 -37.73
N ARG A 369 -14.16 6.83 -37.52
CA ARG A 369 -14.19 8.26 -37.90
C ARG A 369 -13.60 8.54 -39.28
N SER A 370 -13.12 7.51 -39.97
CA SER A 370 -12.53 7.68 -41.30
C SER A 370 -13.63 7.97 -42.35
N PRO A 371 -13.35 8.82 -43.35
CA PRO A 371 -14.29 9.10 -44.44
C PRO A 371 -14.76 7.83 -45.15
N LEU A 372 -13.84 6.89 -45.38
CA LEU A 372 -14.10 5.59 -46.01
C LEU A 372 -15.14 4.75 -45.25
N PHE A 373 -15.07 4.71 -43.92
CA PHE A 373 -16.05 3.97 -43.12
C PHE A 373 -17.43 4.65 -43.16
N LEU A 374 -17.47 5.99 -43.12
CA LEU A 374 -18.72 6.73 -43.23
C LEU A 374 -19.38 6.57 -44.61
N GLU A 375 -18.58 6.49 -45.68
CA GLU A 375 -19.07 6.17 -47.02
C GLU A 375 -19.58 4.74 -47.13
N PHE A 376 -18.87 3.77 -46.57
CA PHE A 376 -19.32 2.36 -46.51
C PHE A 376 -20.65 2.19 -45.75
N VAL A 377 -20.83 2.89 -44.62
CA VAL A 377 -22.11 2.86 -43.89
C VAL A 377 -23.22 3.53 -44.69
N ARG A 378 -22.92 4.57 -45.46
CA ARG A 378 -23.91 5.19 -46.37
C ARG A 378 -24.29 4.26 -47.51
N SER A 379 -23.35 3.51 -48.09
CA SER A 379 -23.63 2.55 -49.18
C SER A 379 -24.41 1.31 -48.72
N LEU A 380 -24.40 0.97 -47.43
CA LEU A 380 -25.24 -0.09 -46.86
C LEU A 380 -26.67 0.36 -46.53
N ARG A 381 -26.93 1.67 -46.50
CA ARG A 381 -28.26 2.24 -46.23
C ARG A 381 -29.00 2.66 -47.50
N ALA A 382 -28.28 2.82 -48.60
CA ALA A 382 -28.83 2.97 -49.95
C ALA A 382 -29.11 1.59 -50.53
#